data_AF-A0A9N8HQZ1-F1
#
_entry.id   AF-A0A9N8HQZ1-F1
#
_cell.length_a   1.000
_cell.length_b   1.000
_cell.length_c   1.000
_cell.angle_alpha   90.00
_cell.angle_beta   90.00
_cell.angle_gamma   90.00
#
_symmetry.space_group_name_H-M   'P 1'
#
loop_
_entity.id
_entity.type
_entity.pdbx_description
1 polymer ?
#
loop_
_entity_poly.entity_id
_entity_poly.type
_entity_poly.pdbx_seq_one_letter_code
_entity_poly.pdbx_strand_id
1 'polypeptide(L)'
;MDKLAHGRKRPWTGSDYPYQVDYNDHFETPMAAYQDIAPLLDWLGSSSMEEGRGKGRKTLCIYDPYYCDGQTESLFRQLGFEGIINRKRDFYRDIEQKQLPEFDILVTNPPYSDQHKEKCLDFSMEQLRTQGNPFFLLMPSYVASREYFRSRDQKGDVMYLIPSVPYEYTHPEGTGKDVPPFASLWFCGIPRDKQQQLMDHWKTIPWDHGRIKPSLASSWNDLKETGTISTAKRPNPRQRKKRRQHAQSLNNSQQKPASQQNTKGAAVITSNDKKAPSEAPKHKKKQKKSKHRDGDGQRKKKRF
;
A
#
# COMPACT_ATOMS: atom_id res chain seq x y z
N MET A 1 27.96 -7.03 31.76
CA MET A 1 26.66 -6.90 31.06
C MET A 1 26.53 -5.46 30.61
N ASP A 2 27.10 -5.14 29.45
CA ASP A 2 27.08 -3.78 28.91
C ASP A 2 25.77 -3.50 28.21
N LYS A 3 25.07 -2.47 28.70
CA LYS A 3 23.91 -1.89 28.02
C LYS A 3 24.41 -1.12 26.81
N LEU A 4 24.26 -1.72 25.62
CA LEU A 4 24.46 -1.04 24.35
C LEU A 4 23.63 0.25 24.30
N ALA A 5 24.34 1.37 24.24
CA ALA A 5 23.78 2.69 24.03
C ALA A 5 22.92 2.67 22.76
N HIS A 6 21.61 2.87 22.92
CA HIS A 6 20.72 3.12 21.80
C HIS A 6 21.10 4.48 21.21
N GLY A 7 21.96 4.48 20.20
CA GLY A 7 22.27 5.66 19.42
C GLY A 7 20.95 6.29 18.97
N ARG A 8 20.70 7.54 19.40
CA ARG A 8 19.51 8.29 19.00
C ARG A 8 19.49 8.34 17.47
N LYS A 9 18.54 7.65 16.83
CA LYS A 9 18.30 7.78 15.38
C LYS A 9 18.11 9.27 15.08
N ARG A 10 18.83 9.79 14.09
CA ARG A 10 18.68 11.19 13.66
C ARG A 10 17.24 11.41 13.22
N PRO A 11 16.63 12.57 13.51
CA PRO A 11 15.31 12.90 12.97
C PRO A 11 15.34 12.83 11.45
N TRP A 12 14.29 12.29 10.84
CA TRP A 12 14.11 12.28 9.39
C TRP A 12 14.07 13.72 8.90
N THR A 13 14.98 14.03 7.98
CA THR A 13 14.95 15.31 7.26
C THR A 13 14.80 14.99 5.79
N GLY A 14 13.68 15.40 5.19
CA GLY A 14 13.46 15.22 3.75
C GLY A 14 14.52 15.91 2.88
N SER A 15 15.35 16.78 3.46
CA SER A 15 16.52 17.40 2.83
C SER A 15 17.64 16.44 2.47
N ASP A 16 17.67 15.22 3.02
CA ASP A 16 18.70 14.21 2.72
C ASP A 16 18.44 13.47 1.39
N TYR A 17 17.36 13.84 0.68
CA TYR A 17 16.98 13.27 -0.62
C TYR A 17 17.17 14.31 -1.73
N PRO A 18 17.68 13.89 -2.91
CA PRO A 18 17.86 14.80 -4.05
C PRO A 18 16.56 15.14 -4.78
N TYR A 19 15.41 14.77 -4.22
CA TYR A 19 14.06 14.93 -4.76
C TYR A 19 13.07 15.25 -3.64
N GLN A 20 11.90 15.76 -4.03
CA GLN A 20 10.82 16.01 -3.09
C GLN A 20 10.28 14.69 -2.53
N VAL A 21 10.12 14.65 -1.20
CA VAL A 21 9.64 13.47 -0.47
C VAL A 21 8.40 13.80 0.36
N ASP A 22 7.41 12.91 0.38
CA ASP A 22 6.37 12.90 1.42
C ASP A 22 6.74 11.85 2.47
N TYR A 23 6.72 12.28 3.73
CA TYR A 23 6.96 11.44 4.88
C TYR A 23 6.12 10.15 4.86
N ASN A 24 4.86 10.24 4.43
CA ASN A 24 3.95 9.08 4.45
C ASN A 24 4.19 8.06 3.34
N ASP A 25 5.17 8.29 2.47
CA ASP A 25 5.59 7.34 1.44
C ASP A 25 6.84 6.56 1.82
N HIS A 26 7.51 6.90 2.93
CA HIS A 26 8.79 6.30 3.32
C HIS A 26 8.58 5.00 4.09
N PHE A 27 8.12 3.97 3.37
CA PHE A 27 7.86 2.65 3.92
C PHE A 27 8.66 1.59 3.17
N GLU A 28 9.53 0.88 3.89
CA GLU A 28 10.29 -0.24 3.35
C GLU A 28 9.37 -1.42 3.06
N THR A 29 9.61 -2.03 1.90
CA THR A 29 8.92 -3.24 1.46
C THR A 29 9.45 -4.43 2.26
N PRO A 30 8.58 -5.25 2.90
CA PRO A 30 9.05 -6.35 3.72
C PRO A 30 9.61 -7.50 2.88
N MET A 31 10.52 -8.29 3.49
CA MET A 31 11.06 -9.53 2.92
C MET A 31 9.96 -10.45 2.36
N ALA A 32 8.84 -10.54 3.10
CA ALA A 32 7.68 -11.34 2.72
C ALA A 32 7.19 -11.04 1.30
N ALA A 33 7.18 -9.77 0.90
CA ALA A 33 6.68 -9.35 -0.39
C ALA A 33 7.63 -9.75 -1.53
N TYR A 34 8.95 -9.67 -1.30
CA TYR A 34 9.95 -10.12 -2.27
C TYR A 34 10.01 -11.64 -2.39
N GLN A 35 9.87 -12.38 -1.28
CA GLN A 35 9.75 -13.84 -1.29
C GLN A 35 8.57 -14.32 -2.15
N ASP A 36 7.46 -13.58 -2.13
CA ASP A 36 6.26 -13.94 -2.87
C ASP A 36 6.44 -13.87 -4.40
N ILE A 37 7.25 -12.92 -4.88
CA ILE A 37 7.52 -12.74 -6.31
C ILE A 37 8.82 -13.41 -6.77
N ALA A 38 9.73 -13.79 -5.86
CA ALA A 38 11.02 -14.38 -6.21
C ALA A 38 10.93 -15.55 -7.20
N PRO A 39 9.97 -16.49 -7.08
CA PRO A 39 9.89 -17.57 -8.06
C PRO A 39 9.41 -17.13 -9.45
N LEU A 40 8.64 -16.04 -9.53
CA LEU A 40 8.28 -15.43 -10.82
C LEU A 40 9.48 -14.72 -11.44
N LEU A 41 10.34 -14.09 -10.62
CA LEU A 41 11.59 -13.50 -11.09
C LEU A 41 12.57 -14.56 -11.60
N ASP A 42 12.67 -15.70 -10.92
CA ASP A 42 13.48 -16.84 -11.40
C ASP A 42 12.98 -17.39 -12.73
N TRP A 43 11.66 -17.58 -12.83
CA TRP A 43 11.04 -18.03 -14.06
C TRP A 43 11.27 -17.03 -15.20
N LEU A 44 11.08 -15.73 -14.94
CA LEU A 44 11.33 -14.70 -15.94
C LEU A 44 12.80 -14.65 -16.35
N GLY A 45 13.75 -14.68 -15.40
CA GLY A 45 15.18 -14.68 -15.72
C GLY A 45 15.60 -15.89 -16.54
N SER A 46 15.11 -17.09 -16.20
CA SER A 46 15.39 -18.32 -16.94
C SER A 46 14.66 -18.41 -18.29
N SER A 47 13.48 -17.80 -18.41
CA SER A 47 12.67 -17.75 -19.65
C SER A 47 12.91 -16.52 -20.52
N SER A 48 13.70 -15.55 -20.07
CA SER A 48 14.14 -14.38 -20.84
C SER A 48 15.54 -14.60 -21.41
N MET A 49 15.87 -14.44 -22.70
CA MET A 49 15.17 -14.51 -23.99
C MET A 49 16.26 -14.82 -25.03
N GLU A 50 15.90 -15.56 -26.09
CA GLU A 50 16.75 -15.97 -27.22
C GLU A 50 17.96 -16.89 -26.90
N GLU A 51 18.02 -18.04 -27.60
CA GLU A 51 19.23 -18.87 -27.74
C GLU A 51 19.93 -19.35 -26.46
N GLY A 52 19.18 -19.81 -25.45
CA GLY A 52 19.76 -20.58 -24.33
C GLY A 52 20.61 -19.78 -23.32
N ARG A 53 20.45 -18.45 -23.25
CA ARG A 53 21.17 -17.57 -22.32
C ARG A 53 20.28 -17.00 -21.21
N GLY A 54 19.56 -17.87 -20.50
CA GLY A 54 18.77 -17.45 -19.33
C GLY A 54 19.64 -16.79 -18.26
N LYS A 55 19.11 -15.77 -17.59
CA LYS A 55 19.77 -15.08 -16.47
C LYS A 55 19.34 -15.72 -15.14
N GLY A 56 20.32 -16.08 -14.33
CA GLY A 56 20.10 -16.51 -12.95
C GLY A 56 20.03 -15.32 -12.00
N ARG A 57 19.73 -15.55 -10.73
CA ARG A 57 19.61 -14.50 -9.70
C ARG A 57 20.83 -13.56 -9.61
N LYS A 58 22.04 -14.06 -9.92
CA LYS A 58 23.27 -13.26 -9.90
C LYS A 58 23.39 -12.26 -11.05
N THR A 59 22.82 -12.58 -12.20
CA THR A 59 22.98 -11.80 -13.44
C THR A 59 21.70 -11.08 -13.86
N LEU A 60 20.56 -11.43 -13.27
CA LEU A 60 19.30 -10.75 -13.49
C LEU A 60 19.36 -9.34 -12.89
N CYS A 61 19.19 -8.32 -13.73
CA CYS A 61 19.19 -6.92 -13.33
C CYS A 61 17.79 -6.47 -12.92
N ILE A 62 17.57 -6.28 -11.62
CA ILE A 62 16.32 -5.80 -11.02
C ILE A 62 16.46 -4.31 -10.71
N TYR A 63 15.57 -3.48 -11.25
CA TYR A 63 15.54 -2.05 -11.01
C TYR A 63 14.39 -1.66 -10.07
N ASP A 64 14.72 -0.97 -8.97
CA ASP A 64 13.77 -0.29 -8.11
C ASP A 64 14.06 1.23 -8.11
N PRO A 65 13.26 2.03 -8.85
CA PRO A 65 13.49 3.46 -9.01
C PRO A 65 13.21 4.29 -7.74
N TYR A 66 12.45 3.75 -6.78
CA TYR A 66 12.08 4.50 -5.59
C TYR A 66 12.93 4.06 -4.41
N TYR A 67 13.68 5.01 -3.86
CA TYR A 67 14.60 4.74 -2.76
C TYR A 67 14.03 5.27 -1.44
N CYS A 68 13.90 4.37 -0.46
CA CYS A 68 13.55 4.68 0.93
C CYS A 68 14.84 4.87 1.76
N ASP A 69 15.32 3.83 2.44
CA ASP A 69 16.58 3.81 3.20
C ASP A 69 17.57 2.75 2.67
N GLY A 70 17.24 2.12 1.53
CA GLY A 70 18.09 1.17 0.81
C GLY A 70 17.98 -0.28 1.27
N GLN A 71 16.96 -0.62 2.06
CA GLN A 71 16.79 -2.00 2.56
C GLN A 71 16.51 -3.00 1.41
N THR A 72 15.85 -2.56 0.34
CA THR A 72 15.56 -3.35 -0.87
C THR A 72 16.76 -4.16 -1.34
N GLU A 73 17.93 -3.53 -1.49
CA GLU A 73 19.14 -4.17 -2.00
C GLU A 73 19.63 -5.31 -1.07
N SER A 74 19.55 -5.10 0.25
CA SER A 74 19.91 -6.14 1.22
C SER A 74 18.95 -7.31 1.22
N LEU A 75 17.64 -7.06 1.11
CA LEU A 75 16.63 -8.12 1.14
C LEU A 75 16.70 -9.01 -0.10
N PHE A 76 16.85 -8.41 -1.29
CA PHE A 76 17.05 -9.19 -2.50
C PHE A 76 18.35 -10.00 -2.49
N ARG A 77 19.43 -9.47 -1.91
CA ARG A 77 20.67 -10.24 -1.72
C ARG A 77 20.51 -11.44 -0.80
N GLN A 78 19.70 -11.34 0.26
CA GLN A 78 19.36 -12.48 1.10
C GLN A 78 18.57 -13.55 0.32
N LEU A 79 17.82 -13.15 -0.70
CA LEU A 79 17.18 -14.04 -1.66
C LEU A 79 18.14 -14.49 -2.79
N GLY A 80 19.42 -14.14 -2.75
CA GLY A 80 20.42 -14.55 -3.73
C GLY A 80 20.44 -13.75 -5.04
N PHE A 81 19.65 -12.67 -5.15
CA PHE A 81 19.76 -11.74 -6.26
C PHE A 81 20.92 -10.78 -6.04
N GLU A 82 21.79 -10.60 -7.03
CA GLU A 82 22.98 -9.73 -6.90
C GLU A 82 22.87 -8.46 -7.75
N GLY A 83 22.18 -8.50 -8.89
CA GLY A 83 22.01 -7.39 -9.84
C GLY A 83 20.91 -6.39 -9.45
N ILE A 84 20.95 -5.81 -8.25
CA ILE A 84 19.92 -4.86 -7.80
C ILE A 84 20.37 -3.43 -8.01
N ILE A 85 19.52 -2.64 -8.67
CA ILE A 85 19.72 -1.21 -8.88
C ILE A 85 18.65 -0.48 -8.05
N ASN A 86 19.02 -0.07 -6.83
CA ASN A 86 18.21 0.81 -5.99
C ASN A 86 19.11 1.93 -5.45
N ARG A 87 18.99 3.12 -6.03
CA ARG A 87 19.87 4.26 -5.76
C ARG A 87 19.04 5.45 -5.32
N LYS A 88 19.58 6.24 -4.39
CA LYS A 88 18.98 7.52 -3.96
C LYS A 88 19.10 8.57 -5.06
N ARG A 89 18.35 8.39 -6.15
CA ARG A 89 18.28 9.24 -7.34
C ARG A 89 16.83 9.63 -7.62
N ASP A 90 16.64 10.77 -8.26
CA ASP A 90 15.31 11.22 -8.69
C ASP A 90 14.91 10.46 -9.97
N PHE A 91 13.97 9.53 -9.82
CA PHE A 91 13.48 8.70 -10.91
C PHE A 91 12.92 9.50 -12.10
N TYR A 92 12.12 10.53 -11.84
CA TYR A 92 11.50 11.28 -12.95
C TYR A 92 12.52 12.14 -13.66
N ARG A 93 13.47 12.71 -12.92
CA ARG A 93 14.61 13.39 -13.52
C ARG A 93 15.46 12.43 -14.36
N ASP A 94 15.66 11.20 -13.90
CA ASP A 94 16.41 10.19 -14.67
C ASP A 94 15.68 9.82 -15.99
N ILE A 95 14.34 9.77 -15.99
CA ILE A 95 13.54 9.64 -17.22
C ILE A 95 13.76 10.84 -18.14
N GLU A 96 13.57 12.06 -17.65
CA GLU A 96 13.67 13.30 -18.44
C GLU A 96 15.06 13.47 -19.05
N GLN A 97 16.10 13.08 -18.31
CA GLN A 97 17.50 13.20 -18.72
C GLN A 97 18.00 11.98 -19.50
N LYS A 98 17.17 10.96 -19.71
CA LYS A 98 17.55 9.68 -20.35
C LYS A 98 18.76 9.03 -19.67
N GLN A 99 18.78 9.06 -18.33
CA GLN A 99 19.83 8.49 -17.49
C GLN A 99 19.39 7.24 -16.74
N LEU A 100 18.31 6.60 -17.20
CA LEU A 100 17.88 5.34 -16.63
C LEU A 100 18.97 4.27 -16.83
N PRO A 101 19.21 3.42 -15.82
CA PRO A 101 20.10 2.29 -15.99
C PRO A 101 19.47 1.26 -16.95
N GLU A 102 20.30 0.41 -17.54
CA GLU A 102 19.79 -0.80 -18.19
C GLU A 102 19.35 -1.81 -17.13
N PHE A 103 18.19 -2.44 -17.34
CA PHE A 103 17.63 -3.45 -16.44
C PHE A 103 16.83 -4.50 -17.20
N ASP A 104 16.61 -5.64 -16.57
CA ASP A 104 15.79 -6.72 -17.12
C ASP A 104 14.35 -6.63 -16.62
N ILE A 105 14.17 -6.38 -15.32
CA ILE A 105 12.86 -6.36 -14.67
C ILE A 105 12.77 -5.14 -13.74
N LEU A 106 11.64 -4.43 -13.82
CA LEU A 106 11.31 -3.38 -12.86
C LEU A 106 10.56 -3.98 -11.66
N VAL A 107 11.04 -3.79 -10.44
CA VAL A 107 10.34 -4.23 -9.23
C VAL A 107 10.32 -3.08 -8.23
N THR A 108 9.12 -2.65 -7.81
CA THR A 108 9.03 -1.53 -6.88
C THR A 108 7.73 -1.48 -6.09
N ASN A 109 7.78 -0.81 -4.94
CA ASN A 109 6.64 -0.36 -4.16
C ASN A 109 6.57 1.17 -4.28
N PRO A 110 5.88 1.71 -5.30
CA PRO A 110 5.95 3.14 -5.60
C PRO A 110 5.31 3.96 -4.47
N PRO A 111 5.71 5.23 -4.29
CA PRO A 111 5.02 6.17 -3.42
C PRO A 111 3.51 6.25 -3.74
N TYR A 112 2.68 6.36 -2.71
CA TYR A 112 1.23 6.40 -2.87
C TYR A 112 0.65 7.81 -2.78
N SER A 113 1.44 8.80 -2.41
CA SER A 113 1.05 10.20 -2.55
C SER A 113 0.98 10.65 -4.03
N ASP A 114 0.33 11.80 -4.23
CA ASP A 114 0.28 12.52 -5.50
C ASP A 114 0.03 11.62 -6.73
N GLN A 115 0.80 11.82 -7.80
CA GLN A 115 0.66 11.13 -9.08
C GLN A 115 1.66 9.97 -9.25
N HIS A 116 2.39 9.59 -8.18
CA HIS A 116 3.49 8.64 -8.30
C HIS A 116 3.07 7.28 -8.84
N LYS A 117 1.94 6.74 -8.36
CA LYS A 117 1.35 5.48 -8.85
C LYS A 117 1.04 5.52 -10.34
N GLU A 118 0.45 6.62 -10.82
CA GLU A 118 0.03 6.77 -12.21
C GLU A 118 1.26 6.89 -13.13
N LYS A 119 2.22 7.75 -12.76
CA LYS A 119 3.47 7.92 -13.51
C LYS A 119 4.31 6.64 -13.53
N CYS A 120 4.40 5.95 -12.40
CA CYS A 120 5.10 4.66 -12.32
C CYS A 120 4.44 3.64 -13.24
N LEU A 121 3.12 3.52 -13.19
CA LEU A 121 2.37 2.61 -14.05
C LEU A 121 2.56 2.94 -15.53
N ASP A 122 2.49 4.22 -15.90
CA ASP A 122 2.73 4.67 -17.29
C ASP A 122 4.10 4.24 -17.79
N PHE A 123 5.14 4.51 -17.00
CA PHE A 123 6.50 4.08 -17.32
C PHE A 123 6.59 2.56 -17.47
N SER A 124 6.10 1.79 -16.50
CA SER A 124 6.20 0.34 -16.51
C SER A 124 5.48 -0.30 -17.70
N MET A 125 4.28 0.19 -18.03
CA MET A 125 3.52 -0.31 -19.19
C MET A 125 4.22 0.03 -20.51
N GLU A 126 4.85 1.20 -20.60
CA GLU A 126 5.63 1.58 -21.78
C GLU A 126 6.87 0.70 -21.95
N GLN A 127 7.63 0.46 -20.88
CA GLN A 127 8.78 -0.44 -20.90
C GLN A 127 8.38 -1.87 -21.31
N LEU A 128 7.28 -2.38 -20.75
CA LEU A 128 6.75 -3.69 -21.12
C LEU A 128 6.39 -3.78 -22.61
N ARG A 129 5.76 -2.73 -23.16
CA ARG A 129 5.22 -2.75 -24.53
C ARG A 129 6.27 -2.48 -25.59
N THR A 130 7.29 -1.68 -25.27
CA THR A 130 8.31 -1.26 -26.24
C THR A 130 9.59 -2.08 -26.14
N GLN A 131 9.98 -2.48 -24.93
CA GLN A 131 11.22 -3.21 -24.68
C GLN A 131 10.97 -4.66 -24.23
N GLY A 132 9.73 -5.02 -23.89
CA GLY A 132 9.41 -6.34 -23.36
C GLY A 132 9.81 -6.55 -21.90
N ASN A 133 10.29 -5.51 -21.21
CA ASN A 133 10.69 -5.58 -19.80
C ASN A 133 9.48 -5.86 -18.90
N PRO A 134 9.46 -7.01 -18.19
CA PRO A 134 8.43 -7.27 -17.19
C PRO A 134 8.51 -6.29 -16.03
N PHE A 135 7.40 -6.13 -15.31
CA PHE A 135 7.39 -5.33 -14.09
C PHE A 135 6.56 -5.94 -12.98
N PHE A 136 6.88 -5.56 -11.74
CA PHE A 136 6.15 -5.91 -10.53
C PHE A 136 5.96 -4.63 -9.70
N LEU A 137 4.72 -4.15 -9.62
CA LEU A 137 4.37 -2.97 -8.82
C LEU A 137 3.54 -3.40 -7.60
N LEU A 138 4.07 -3.17 -6.40
CA LEU A 138 3.33 -3.41 -5.16
C LEU A 138 2.41 -2.22 -4.88
N MET A 139 1.10 -2.40 -5.10
CA MET A 139 0.13 -1.32 -4.96
C MET A 139 -1.10 -1.75 -4.14
N PRO A 140 -1.88 -0.80 -3.60
CA PRO A 140 -3.11 -1.14 -2.91
C PRO A 140 -4.10 -1.84 -3.84
N SER A 141 -4.81 -2.84 -3.35
CA SER A 141 -5.72 -3.67 -4.16
C SER A 141 -6.83 -2.86 -4.84
N TYR A 142 -7.24 -1.73 -4.26
CA TYR A 142 -8.24 -0.85 -4.87
C TYR A 142 -7.78 -0.28 -6.22
N VAL A 143 -6.47 -0.18 -6.49
CA VAL A 143 -5.91 0.36 -7.74
C VAL A 143 -6.41 -0.42 -8.95
N ALA A 144 -6.53 -1.74 -8.84
CA ALA A 144 -7.03 -2.60 -9.90
C ALA A 144 -8.48 -2.27 -10.32
N SER A 145 -9.26 -1.60 -9.46
CA SER A 145 -10.62 -1.14 -9.77
C SER A 145 -10.71 0.30 -10.28
N ARG A 146 -9.60 1.03 -10.35
CA ARG A 146 -9.58 2.46 -10.72
C ARG A 146 -9.56 2.63 -12.22
N GLU A 147 -10.29 3.64 -12.70
CA GLU A 147 -10.38 3.96 -14.12
C GLU A 147 -9.01 4.26 -14.75
N TYR A 148 -8.15 5.02 -14.04
CA TYR A 148 -6.81 5.33 -14.56
C TYR A 148 -5.99 4.06 -14.82
N PHE A 149 -6.19 3.00 -14.02
CA PHE A 149 -5.50 1.73 -14.23
C PHE A 149 -6.19 0.91 -15.33
N ARG A 150 -7.52 0.76 -15.25
CA ARG A 150 -8.30 -0.06 -16.21
C ARG A 150 -8.19 0.44 -17.65
N SER A 151 -8.13 1.75 -17.86
CA SER A 151 -7.91 2.36 -19.17
C SER A 151 -6.52 2.06 -19.76
N ARG A 152 -5.50 1.81 -18.93
CA ARG A 152 -4.15 1.45 -19.36
C ARG A 152 -4.00 -0.05 -19.63
N ASP A 153 -4.68 -0.88 -18.84
CA ASP A 153 -4.68 -2.34 -18.94
C ASP A 153 -5.91 -2.89 -19.71
N GLN A 154 -6.30 -2.22 -20.81
CA GLN A 154 -7.35 -2.74 -21.71
C GLN A 154 -6.94 -4.04 -22.40
N LYS A 155 -5.63 -4.21 -22.52
CA LYS A 155 -4.96 -5.28 -23.22
C LYS A 155 -4.85 -6.55 -22.36
N GLY A 156 -5.02 -6.48 -21.04
CA GLY A 156 -4.77 -7.62 -20.16
C GLY A 156 -3.28 -7.96 -20.10
N ASP A 157 -2.44 -6.94 -20.06
CA ASP A 157 -0.98 -7.10 -19.94
C ASP A 157 -0.59 -7.39 -18.47
N VAL A 158 -1.51 -7.13 -17.52
CA VAL A 158 -1.26 -7.21 -16.08
C VAL A 158 -1.97 -8.40 -15.42
N MET A 159 -1.19 -9.24 -14.76
CA MET A 159 -1.62 -10.29 -13.84
C MET A 159 -1.50 -9.80 -12.39
N TYR A 160 -2.07 -10.52 -11.42
CA TYR A 160 -2.08 -10.10 -10.02
C TYR A 160 -1.63 -11.22 -9.10
N LEU A 161 -0.56 -10.99 -8.36
CA LEU A 161 -0.15 -11.87 -7.27
C LEU A 161 -0.75 -11.37 -5.95
N ILE A 162 -1.55 -12.24 -5.35
CA ILE A 162 -2.35 -11.99 -4.15
C ILE A 162 -1.63 -12.65 -2.98
N PRO A 163 -1.12 -11.85 -2.03
CA PRO A 163 -0.40 -12.41 -0.89
C PRO A 163 -1.35 -13.23 -0.02
N SER A 164 -0.83 -14.31 0.56
CA SER A 164 -1.60 -15.16 1.47
C SER A 164 -1.86 -14.49 2.82
N VAL A 165 -1.02 -13.52 3.20
CA VAL A 165 -1.15 -12.69 4.39
C VAL A 165 -0.87 -11.22 4.05
N PRO A 166 -1.52 -10.25 4.71
CA PRO A 166 -1.19 -8.83 4.51
C PRO A 166 0.28 -8.54 4.81
N TYR A 167 0.89 -7.67 4.00
CA TYR A 167 2.26 -7.20 4.24
C TYR A 167 2.30 -6.14 5.33
N GLU A 168 3.32 -6.23 6.19
CA GLU A 168 3.64 -5.24 7.21
C GLU A 168 4.80 -4.37 6.73
N TYR A 169 4.58 -3.06 6.70
CA TYR A 169 5.56 -2.10 6.19
C TYR A 169 6.22 -1.37 7.33
N THR A 170 7.52 -1.09 7.19
CA THR A 170 8.28 -0.39 8.24
C THR A 170 8.71 0.99 7.76
N HIS A 171 8.50 2.01 8.59
CA HIS A 171 9.03 3.34 8.35
C HIS A 171 10.42 3.47 8.98
N PRO A 172 11.38 4.20 8.39
CA PRO A 172 12.74 4.36 8.94
C PRO A 172 12.77 4.86 10.40
N GLU A 173 11.84 5.75 10.76
CA GLU A 173 11.69 6.27 12.13
C GLU A 173 10.95 5.32 13.10
N GLY A 174 10.48 4.16 12.64
CA GLY A 174 9.63 3.28 13.44
C GLY A 174 8.21 3.83 13.66
N THR A 175 7.82 4.85 12.89
CA THR A 175 6.49 5.45 12.95
C THR A 175 5.56 4.81 11.92
N GLY A 176 4.37 4.43 12.31
CA GLY A 176 3.44 3.81 11.37
C GLY A 176 2.24 3.26 12.11
N LYS A 177 1.38 2.57 11.37
CA LYS A 177 0.39 1.69 12.00
C LYS A 177 0.90 0.28 11.84
N ASP A 178 0.68 -0.54 12.86
CA ASP A 178 1.00 -1.97 12.83
C ASP A 178 0.36 -2.69 11.63
N VAL A 179 -0.81 -2.20 11.18
CA VAL A 179 -1.53 -2.74 10.02
C VAL A 179 -1.79 -1.64 8.99
N PRO A 180 -1.41 -1.82 7.71
CA PRO A 180 -1.74 -0.88 6.66
C PRO A 180 -3.27 -0.76 6.49
N PRO A 181 -3.80 0.43 6.17
CA PRO A 181 -5.24 0.64 6.03
C PRO A 181 -5.83 0.08 4.72
N PHE A 182 -5.07 -0.75 4.00
CA PHE A 182 -5.39 -1.34 2.70
C PHE A 182 -4.73 -2.73 2.60
N ALA A 183 -5.29 -3.59 1.75
CA ALA A 183 -4.60 -4.78 1.27
C ALA A 183 -3.72 -4.39 0.07
N SER A 184 -2.56 -5.02 -0.06
CA SER A 184 -1.63 -4.82 -1.18
C SER A 184 -1.66 -6.01 -2.13
N LEU A 185 -1.40 -5.75 -3.41
CA LEU A 185 -1.24 -6.73 -4.46
C LEU A 185 0.00 -6.40 -5.28
N TRP A 186 0.66 -7.42 -5.79
CA TRP A 186 1.62 -7.24 -6.87
C TRP A 186 0.87 -7.19 -8.20
N PHE A 187 1.06 -6.10 -8.93
CA PHE A 187 0.63 -5.94 -10.31
C PHE A 187 1.79 -6.37 -11.19
N CYS A 188 1.65 -7.52 -11.82
CA CYS A 188 2.69 -8.19 -12.58
C CYS A 188 2.45 -7.95 -14.07
N GLY A 189 3.18 -7.01 -14.67
CA GLY A 189 3.17 -6.80 -16.11
C GLY A 189 4.07 -7.82 -16.79
N ILE A 190 3.47 -8.73 -17.55
CA ILE A 190 4.16 -9.86 -18.19
C ILE A 190 3.83 -9.85 -19.68
N PRO A 191 4.81 -10.07 -20.59
CA PRO A 191 4.54 -10.22 -22.02
C PRO A 191 3.46 -11.28 -22.26
N ARG A 192 2.45 -10.97 -23.08
CA ARG A 192 1.24 -11.79 -23.17
C ARG A 192 1.48 -13.21 -23.65
N ASP A 193 2.40 -13.37 -24.58
CA ASP A 193 2.86 -14.67 -25.10
C ASP A 193 3.47 -15.56 -24.00
N LYS A 194 3.89 -14.98 -22.88
CA LYS A 194 4.47 -15.68 -21.73
C LYS A 194 3.49 -15.93 -20.58
N GLN A 195 2.37 -15.22 -20.52
CA GLN A 195 1.46 -15.28 -19.36
C GLN A 195 0.91 -16.69 -19.09
N GLN A 196 0.51 -17.43 -20.13
CA GLN A 196 -0.02 -18.79 -19.95
C GLN A 196 1.05 -19.74 -19.41
N GLN A 197 2.27 -19.68 -19.94
CA GLN A 197 3.39 -20.51 -19.48
C GLN A 197 3.75 -20.19 -18.03
N LEU A 198 3.75 -18.91 -17.66
CA LEU A 198 3.97 -18.45 -16.28
C LEU A 198 2.86 -18.98 -15.35
N MET A 199 1.60 -18.93 -15.77
CA MET A 199 0.47 -19.48 -14.99
C MET A 199 0.64 -20.98 -14.73
N ASP A 200 1.01 -21.75 -15.74
CA ASP A 200 1.17 -23.20 -15.61
C ASP A 200 2.40 -23.56 -14.78
N HIS A 201 3.48 -22.79 -14.91
CA HIS A 201 4.62 -22.88 -14.00
C HIS A 201 4.22 -22.56 -12.57
N TRP A 202 3.47 -21.47 -12.34
CA TRP A 202 3.02 -21.08 -10.99
C TRP A 202 2.15 -22.16 -10.33
N LYS A 203 1.33 -22.90 -11.08
CA LYS A 203 0.53 -24.01 -10.51
C LYS A 203 1.42 -25.14 -9.99
N THR A 204 2.50 -25.43 -10.70
CA THR A 204 3.35 -26.61 -10.47
C THR A 204 4.57 -26.33 -9.61
N ILE A 205 4.96 -25.07 -9.43
CA ILE A 205 6.16 -24.72 -8.67
C ILE A 205 6.06 -25.19 -7.21
N PRO A 206 7.08 -25.91 -6.69
CA PRO A 206 7.18 -26.25 -5.29
C PRO A 206 7.18 -25.00 -4.43
N TRP A 207 6.49 -25.05 -3.29
CA TRP A 207 6.41 -23.93 -2.38
C TRP A 207 6.93 -24.33 -1.00
N ASP A 208 8.20 -24.02 -0.76
CA ASP A 208 8.91 -24.35 0.48
C ASP A 208 9.42 -23.09 1.19
N HIS A 209 8.51 -22.15 1.45
CA HIS A 209 8.83 -20.89 2.14
C HIS A 209 8.30 -20.88 3.58
N GLY A 210 7.88 -22.03 4.13
CA GLY A 210 7.28 -22.13 5.47
C GLY A 210 6.00 -21.32 5.66
N ARG A 211 5.35 -20.91 4.56
CA ARG A 211 4.17 -20.02 4.53
C ARG A 211 3.18 -20.50 3.49
N ILE A 212 1.95 -20.01 3.54
CA ILE A 212 0.93 -20.33 2.52
C ILE A 212 1.33 -19.68 1.19
N LYS A 213 1.24 -20.44 0.11
CA LYS A 213 1.53 -19.96 -1.26
C LYS A 213 0.59 -18.82 -1.67
N PRO A 214 1.11 -17.69 -2.17
CA PRO A 214 0.29 -16.64 -2.77
C PRO A 214 -0.56 -17.16 -3.92
N SER A 215 -1.71 -16.55 -4.14
CA SER A 215 -2.56 -16.86 -5.29
C SER A 215 -2.18 -15.98 -6.48
N LEU A 216 -2.28 -16.51 -7.69
CA LEU A 216 -2.02 -15.76 -8.92
C LEU A 216 -3.31 -15.70 -9.74
N ALA A 217 -3.77 -14.48 -10.02
CA ALA A 217 -4.92 -14.20 -10.86
C ALA A 217 -4.45 -13.68 -12.22
N SER A 218 -4.93 -14.27 -13.31
CA SER A 218 -4.52 -13.89 -14.67
C SER A 218 -5.26 -12.66 -15.18
N SER A 219 -6.42 -12.37 -14.61
CA SER A 219 -7.28 -11.27 -15.03
C SER A 219 -7.90 -10.54 -13.86
N TRP A 220 -8.47 -9.36 -14.14
CA TRP A 220 -9.26 -8.64 -13.15
C TRP A 220 -10.54 -9.39 -12.74
N ASN A 221 -11.12 -10.22 -13.62
CA ASN A 221 -12.29 -11.02 -13.29
C ASN A 221 -11.90 -12.13 -12.30
N ASP A 222 -10.80 -12.84 -12.54
CA ASP A 222 -10.26 -13.84 -11.61
C ASP A 222 -9.99 -13.18 -10.24
N LEU A 223 -9.38 -11.99 -10.25
CA LEU A 223 -9.10 -11.25 -9.04
C LEU A 223 -10.38 -10.85 -8.28
N LYS A 224 -11.49 -10.57 -8.97
CA LYS A 224 -12.78 -10.33 -8.31
C LYS A 224 -13.35 -11.58 -7.67
N GLU A 225 -13.23 -12.73 -8.34
CA GLU A 225 -13.76 -14.01 -7.85
C GLU A 225 -13.08 -14.45 -6.54
N THR A 226 -11.82 -14.06 -6.34
CA THR A 226 -11.11 -14.28 -5.06
C THR A 226 -11.65 -13.44 -3.89
N GLY A 227 -12.47 -12.42 -4.16
CA GLY A 227 -12.98 -11.50 -3.13
C GLY A 227 -11.96 -10.48 -2.59
N THR A 228 -10.73 -10.46 -3.13
CA THR A 228 -9.67 -9.56 -2.65
C THR A 228 -9.94 -8.08 -2.94
N ILE A 229 -10.72 -7.78 -3.99
CA ILE A 229 -11.16 -6.41 -4.29
C ILE A 229 -12.60 -6.22 -3.82
N SER A 230 -12.80 -5.27 -2.90
CA SER A 230 -14.13 -4.80 -2.59
C SER A 230 -14.66 -3.92 -3.73
N THR A 231 -15.72 -4.37 -4.39
CA THR A 231 -16.47 -3.58 -5.40
C THR A 231 -17.37 -2.52 -4.75
N ALA A 232 -17.53 -2.55 -3.42
CA ALA A 232 -18.37 -1.61 -2.71
C ALA A 232 -17.73 -0.21 -2.67
N LYS A 233 -18.48 0.82 -3.06
CA LYS A 233 -18.04 2.21 -2.90
C LYS A 233 -17.73 2.48 -1.43
N ARG A 234 -16.46 2.78 -1.13
CA ARG A 234 -16.03 3.18 0.22
C ARG A 234 -16.85 4.39 0.66
N PRO A 235 -17.55 4.34 1.80
CA PRO A 235 -18.30 5.49 2.30
C PRO A 235 -17.37 6.67 2.51
N ASN A 236 -17.86 7.88 2.24
CA ASN A 236 -17.06 9.09 2.40
C ASN A 236 -16.69 9.30 3.89
N PRO A 237 -15.66 10.11 4.24
CA PRO A 237 -15.18 10.24 5.62
C PRO A 237 -16.26 10.63 6.63
N ARG A 238 -17.26 11.44 6.21
CA ARG A 238 -18.40 11.82 7.06
C ARG A 238 -19.32 10.63 7.32
N GLN A 239 -19.64 9.84 6.29
CA GLN A 239 -20.43 8.62 6.41
C GLN A 239 -19.73 7.59 7.29
N ARG A 240 -18.41 7.41 7.16
CA ARG A 240 -17.64 6.52 8.04
C ARG A 240 -17.65 7.01 9.49
N LYS A 241 -17.50 8.32 9.72
CA LYS A 241 -17.57 8.91 11.05
C LYS A 241 -18.95 8.67 11.68
N LYS A 242 -20.03 8.89 10.91
CA LYS A 242 -21.41 8.64 11.36
C LYS A 242 -21.65 7.15 11.67
N ARG A 243 -21.19 6.25 10.80
CA ARG A 243 -21.27 4.80 11.03
C ARG A 243 -20.50 4.37 12.27
N ARG A 244 -19.31 4.92 12.51
CA ARG A 244 -18.51 4.62 13.72
C ARG A 244 -19.19 5.12 14.99
N GLN A 245 -19.77 6.32 14.95
CA GLN A 245 -20.55 6.87 16.07
C GLN A 245 -21.80 6.04 16.36
N HIS A 246 -22.50 5.58 15.31
CA HIS A 246 -23.68 4.73 15.44
C HIS A 246 -23.34 3.33 15.97
N ALA A 247 -22.25 2.72 15.51
CA ALA A 247 -21.79 1.43 16.05
C ALA A 247 -21.39 1.54 17.54
N GLN A 248 -20.73 2.64 17.91
CA GLN A 248 -20.40 2.92 19.31
C GLN A 248 -21.64 3.17 20.18
N SER A 249 -22.68 3.83 19.66
CA SER A 249 -23.92 4.00 20.42
C SER A 249 -24.67 2.69 20.62
N LEU A 250 -24.68 1.81 19.61
CA LEU A 250 -25.31 0.49 19.69
C LEU A 250 -24.65 -0.41 20.73
N ASN A 251 -23.31 -0.46 20.77
CA ASN A 251 -22.57 -1.22 21.79
C ASN A 251 -22.82 -0.67 23.21
N ASN A 252 -22.91 0.66 23.37
CA ASN A 252 -23.18 1.25 24.68
C ASN A 252 -24.62 1.01 25.17
N SER A 253 -25.58 0.84 24.26
CA SER A 253 -26.96 0.46 24.63
C SER A 253 -27.13 -1.01 25.01
N GLN A 254 -26.19 -1.90 24.64
CA GLN A 254 -26.21 -3.32 25.01
C GLN A 254 -25.45 -3.63 26.31
N GLN A 255 -24.76 -2.65 26.92
CA GLN A 255 -24.04 -2.80 28.19
C GLN A 255 -24.72 -2.12 29.38
N LYS A 256 -26.02 -1.81 29.32
CA LYS A 256 -26.77 -1.42 30.53
C LYS A 256 -27.25 -2.67 31.27
N PRO A 257 -26.80 -2.92 32.52
CA PRO A 257 -27.34 -4.02 33.30
C PRO A 257 -28.81 -3.74 33.64
N ALA A 258 -29.63 -4.77 33.47
CA ALA A 258 -31.00 -4.80 33.94
C ALA A 258 -30.99 -4.92 35.47
N SER A 259 -31.07 -3.79 36.16
CA SER A 259 -31.43 -3.76 37.57
C SER A 259 -32.16 -2.47 37.90
N GLN A 260 -33.50 -2.55 37.93
CA GLN A 260 -34.35 -2.19 39.06
C GLN A 260 -35.82 -2.19 38.62
N GLN A 261 -36.52 -3.26 39.03
CA GLN A 261 -37.97 -3.29 39.17
C GLN A 261 -38.39 -2.53 40.45
N ASN A 262 -39.71 -2.25 40.50
CA ASN A 262 -40.58 -1.85 41.61
C ASN A 262 -40.83 -0.33 41.75
N THR A 263 -42.04 0.18 41.99
CA THR A 263 -43.42 -0.34 42.13
C THR A 263 -44.36 0.87 42.27
N LYS A 264 -45.65 0.69 41.92
CA LYS A 264 -46.86 1.39 42.44
C LYS A 264 -47.12 2.87 42.10
N GLY A 265 -48.26 3.09 41.43
CA GLY A 265 -49.42 3.68 42.11
C GLY A 265 -49.86 5.11 41.74
N ALA A 266 -51.03 5.17 41.10
CA ALA A 266 -52.09 6.20 41.20
C ALA A 266 -51.84 7.64 40.73
N ALA A 267 -52.77 8.08 39.87
CA ALA A 267 -52.93 9.42 39.35
C ALA A 267 -53.66 10.35 40.34
N VAL A 268 -53.23 11.62 40.44
CA VAL A 268 -54.10 12.77 40.75
C VAL A 268 -53.56 14.01 39.99
N ILE A 269 -54.50 14.74 39.41
CA ILE A 269 -54.37 15.99 38.66
C ILE A 269 -54.29 17.17 39.66
N THR A 270 -53.39 18.14 39.46
CA THR A 270 -53.67 19.59 39.64
C THR A 270 -52.58 20.52 39.06
N SER A 271 -53.06 21.45 38.22
CA SER A 271 -52.69 22.86 37.99
C SER A 271 -51.28 23.43 38.20
N ASN A 272 -50.83 24.14 37.15
CA ASN A 272 -50.12 25.44 37.10
C ASN A 272 -49.16 25.83 38.23
N ASP A 273 -47.88 26.05 37.91
CA ASP A 273 -47.34 27.42 38.01
C ASP A 273 -46.03 27.67 37.24
N LYS A 274 -45.86 28.94 36.86
CA LYS A 274 -44.74 29.53 36.12
C LYS A 274 -43.44 29.55 36.93
N LYS A 275 -42.28 29.28 36.30
CA LYS A 275 -41.02 30.01 36.57
C LYS A 275 -39.93 29.82 35.51
N ALA A 276 -39.13 30.88 35.40
CA ALA A 276 -38.18 31.27 34.35
C ALA A 276 -36.96 30.35 34.16
N PRO A 277 -36.24 30.46 33.03
CA PRO A 277 -35.07 29.63 32.73
C PRO A 277 -33.80 30.17 33.41
N SER A 278 -33.08 29.32 34.14
CA SER A 278 -31.71 29.61 34.59
C SER A 278 -30.70 29.09 33.57
N GLU A 279 -29.88 30.01 33.07
CA GLU A 279 -28.73 29.73 32.21
C GLU A 279 -27.59 29.14 33.04
N ALA A 280 -27.10 27.95 32.65
CA ALA A 280 -25.84 27.40 33.14
C ALA A 280 -24.77 27.48 32.03
N PRO A 281 -23.52 27.88 32.34
CA PRO A 281 -22.51 28.18 31.34
C PRO A 281 -21.85 26.91 30.79
N LYS A 282 -21.94 26.71 29.47
CA LYS A 282 -21.21 25.65 28.76
C LYS A 282 -19.73 26.01 28.61
N HIS A 283 -18.87 25.45 29.46
CA HIS A 283 -17.42 25.43 29.25
C HIS A 283 -17.07 24.66 27.96
N LYS A 284 -16.76 25.38 26.88
CA LYS A 284 -16.17 24.83 25.66
C LYS A 284 -14.67 24.56 25.88
N LYS A 285 -14.30 23.30 26.13
CA LYS A 285 -12.90 22.84 25.97
C LYS A 285 -12.48 23.04 24.50
N LYS A 286 -11.59 24.01 24.25
CA LYS A 286 -10.93 24.23 22.95
C LYS A 286 -10.02 23.03 22.64
N GLN A 287 -10.48 22.14 21.76
CA GLN A 287 -9.59 21.15 21.14
C GLN A 287 -8.63 21.87 20.17
N LYS A 288 -7.32 21.81 20.47
CA LYS A 288 -6.25 22.22 19.55
C LYS A 288 -6.29 21.32 18.32
N LYS A 289 -6.77 21.85 17.19
CA LYS A 289 -6.57 21.25 15.87
C LYS A 289 -5.26 21.79 15.30
N SER A 290 -4.31 20.92 14.99
CA SER A 290 -3.15 21.30 14.18
C SER A 290 -3.66 21.83 12.85
N LYS A 291 -3.27 23.07 12.51
CA LYS A 291 -3.60 23.73 11.25
C LYS A 291 -2.27 24.03 10.59
N HIS A 292 -1.95 23.31 9.52
CA HIS A 292 -0.92 23.78 8.61
C HIS A 292 -1.56 24.87 7.73
N ARG A 293 -0.95 26.05 7.74
CA ARG A 293 -1.22 27.18 6.84
C ARG A 293 0.01 27.27 5.93
N ASP A 294 -0.20 27.60 4.67
CA ASP A 294 0.92 27.99 3.80
C ASP A 294 1.48 29.35 4.22
N GLY A 295 2.59 29.77 3.60
CA GLY A 295 3.23 31.07 3.87
C GLY A 295 2.28 32.28 3.72
N ASP A 296 1.19 32.11 2.97
CA ASP A 296 0.17 33.13 2.72
C ASP A 296 -1.06 33.02 3.65
N GLY A 297 -1.00 32.14 4.66
CA GLY A 297 -2.05 32.01 5.68
C GLY A 297 -3.35 31.33 5.22
N GLN A 298 -3.38 30.80 3.99
CA GLN A 298 -4.51 30.10 3.42
C GLN A 298 -4.58 28.63 3.89
N ARG A 299 -5.81 28.10 3.92
CA ARG A 299 -6.07 26.70 4.32
C ARG A 299 -6.10 25.82 3.08
N LYS A 300 -5.02 25.09 2.82
CA LYS A 300 -5.05 24.00 1.83
C LYS A 300 -5.65 22.73 2.44
N LYS A 301 -6.72 22.21 1.83
CA LYS A 301 -7.22 20.86 2.10
C LYS A 301 -6.37 19.88 1.30
N LYS A 302 -5.40 19.20 1.91
CA LYS A 302 -4.83 17.99 1.30
C LYS A 302 -5.91 16.90 1.28
N ARG A 303 -6.25 16.40 0.08
CA ARG A 303 -7.04 15.18 -0.09
C ARG A 303 -6.06 14.01 -0.07
N PHE A 304 -6.33 13.05 0.83
CA PHE A 304 -5.79 11.70 0.74
C PHE A 304 -6.33 10.99 -0.51
#